data_AF-A0AAV2VQG3-F1
#
_entry.id   AF-A0AAV2VQG3-F1
#
_cell.length_a   1.000
_cell.length_b   1.000
_cell.length_c   1.000
_cell.angle_alpha   90.00
_cell.angle_beta   90.00
_cell.angle_gamma   90.00
#
_symmetry.space_group_name_H-M   'P 1'
#
loop_
_entity.id
_entity.type
_entity.pdbx_description
1 polymer ?
#
loop_
_entity_poly.entity_id
_entity_poly.type
_entity_poly.pdbx_seq_one_letter_code
_entity_poly.pdbx_strand_id
1 'polypeptide(L)'
;MSNKLNESQEPKSKGNPPTLHRFRNRGSSPSLLYKVILIYGLILVVLISLGRYFLVEQGEQIQDSLPILDLKVSLAGKMATNRARLQLMRSKLEDAKWHAHNLRYKILLDQIDEKIEYYDMSIERIKNVNVLDSYSTEEMKILRAALNESLRSEIGYEDVLDNYQLLVLELMLSVDRQHIETPTLYPDSN
;
A
#
# COMPACT_ATOMS: atom_id res chain seq x y z
N MET A 1 21.32 -104.93 -40.81
CA MET A 1 21.05 -104.44 -39.46
C MET A 1 22.06 -103.35 -39.13
N SER A 2 21.55 -102.19 -38.68
CA SER A 2 22.20 -101.04 -38.02
C SER A 2 23.25 -100.23 -38.81
N ASN A 3 22.91 -99.05 -39.36
CA ASN A 3 22.69 -97.72 -38.74
C ASN A 3 23.94 -97.11 -38.06
N LYS A 4 24.53 -96.05 -38.63
CA LYS A 4 24.42 -94.63 -38.17
C LYS A 4 25.57 -93.72 -38.64
N LEU A 5 25.17 -92.46 -38.88
CA LEU A 5 25.92 -91.19 -38.76
C LEU A 5 27.05 -90.96 -39.78
N ASN A 6 26.91 -89.95 -40.66
CA ASN A 6 27.29 -88.53 -40.43
C ASN A 6 28.70 -88.43 -39.81
N GLU A 7 29.65 -87.67 -40.36
CA GLU A 7 29.48 -86.30 -40.81
C GLU A 7 30.73 -85.89 -41.61
N SER A 8 30.49 -85.14 -42.68
CA SER A 8 31.49 -84.64 -43.60
C SER A 8 32.16 -83.38 -43.05
N GLN A 9 33.49 -83.37 -43.12
CA GLN A 9 34.39 -82.28 -43.52
C GLN A 9 34.09 -80.83 -43.09
N GLU A 10 35.09 -80.24 -42.44
CA GLU A 10 35.73 -78.96 -42.82
C GLU A 10 37.16 -78.94 -42.21
N PRO A 11 38.13 -78.04 -42.54
CA PRO A 11 38.00 -76.75 -43.25
C PRO A 11 39.14 -76.39 -44.26
N LYS A 12 38.96 -75.22 -44.91
CA LYS A 12 39.93 -74.17 -45.35
C LYS A 12 39.76 -73.80 -46.83
N SER A 13 39.19 -72.65 -47.19
CA SER A 13 39.65 -71.25 -47.04
C SER A 13 40.12 -70.67 -48.39
N LYS A 14 39.29 -69.81 -49.00
CA LYS A 14 39.60 -68.43 -49.46
C LYS A 14 38.65 -67.99 -50.58
N GLY A 15 37.85 -66.96 -50.29
CA GLY A 15 37.02 -66.23 -51.24
C GLY A 15 36.02 -65.34 -50.49
N ASN A 16 36.30 -64.04 -50.38
CA ASN A 16 35.54 -63.06 -49.58
C ASN A 16 34.17 -62.68 -50.22
N PRO A 17 33.35 -61.79 -49.63
CA PRO A 17 32.10 -62.15 -48.92
C PRO A 17 30.84 -61.58 -49.62
N PRO A 18 29.63 -61.90 -49.12
CA PRO A 18 28.64 -60.83 -49.02
C PRO A 18 28.04 -60.75 -47.62
N THR A 19 28.48 -59.72 -46.92
CA THR A 19 27.69 -58.79 -46.11
C THR A 19 26.24 -59.18 -45.79
N LEU A 20 26.07 -59.55 -44.52
CA LEU A 20 24.98 -59.15 -43.62
C LEU A 20 24.29 -57.83 -44.05
N HIS A 21 23.12 -57.92 -44.64
CA HIS A 21 22.17 -56.81 -44.59
C HIS A 21 21.45 -56.86 -43.24
N ARG A 22 22.12 -56.27 -42.24
CA ARG A 22 21.45 -55.75 -41.04
C ARG A 22 20.30 -54.87 -41.51
N PHE A 23 19.10 -55.15 -40.99
CA PHE A 23 18.04 -54.17 -40.84
C PHE A 23 18.61 -52.93 -40.17
N ARG A 24 19.03 -51.94 -40.97
CA ARG A 24 19.36 -50.62 -40.48
C ARG A 24 18.04 -49.90 -40.31
N ASN A 25 17.56 -49.89 -39.06
CA ASN A 25 16.51 -49.01 -38.57
C ASN A 25 16.73 -47.61 -39.17
N ARG A 26 15.91 -47.30 -40.17
CA ARG A 26 15.84 -45.99 -40.78
C ARG A 26 14.99 -45.18 -39.81
N GLY A 27 15.67 -44.43 -38.94
CA GLY A 27 15.03 -43.52 -38.00
C GLY A 27 13.97 -42.71 -38.73
N SER A 28 12.73 -42.90 -38.28
CA SER A 28 11.57 -42.15 -38.74
C SER A 28 11.79 -40.69 -38.37
N SER A 29 12.23 -39.89 -39.34
CA SER A 29 12.13 -38.45 -39.25
C SER A 29 10.65 -38.12 -39.00
N PRO A 30 10.28 -37.48 -37.86
CA PRO A 30 8.91 -37.06 -37.65
C PRO A 30 8.54 -36.10 -38.79
N SER A 31 7.33 -36.28 -39.32
CA SER A 31 6.83 -35.49 -40.45
C SER A 31 7.02 -33.99 -40.18
N LEU A 32 7.36 -33.21 -41.21
CA LEU A 32 7.59 -31.77 -41.08
C LEU A 32 6.43 -31.06 -40.36
N LEU A 33 5.20 -31.53 -40.56
CA LEU A 33 4.00 -31.07 -39.85
C LEU A 33 4.11 -31.21 -38.32
N TYR A 34 4.62 -32.33 -37.82
CA TYR A 34 4.79 -32.55 -36.38
C TYR A 34 5.80 -31.57 -35.77
N LYS A 35 6.90 -31.27 -36.48
CA LYS A 35 7.87 -30.26 -36.05
C LYS A 35 7.26 -28.86 -36.00
N VAL A 36 6.45 -28.51 -36.99
CA VAL A 36 5.76 -27.22 -37.06
C VAL A 36 4.75 -27.09 -35.90
N ILE A 37 3.95 -28.12 -35.64
CA ILE A 37 3.00 -28.15 -34.53
C ILE A 37 3.72 -28.02 -33.17
N LEU A 38 4.86 -28.69 -33.01
CA LEU A 38 5.68 -28.57 -31.79
C LEU A 38 6.20 -27.15 -31.58
N ILE A 39 6.69 -26.49 -32.62
CA ILE A 39 7.19 -25.11 -32.53
C ILE A 39 6.06 -24.16 -32.15
N TYR A 40 4.90 -24.25 -32.80
CA TYR A 40 3.75 -23.42 -32.46
C TYR A 40 3.21 -23.70 -31.05
N GLY A 41 3.18 -24.96 -30.62
CA GLY A 41 2.81 -25.33 -29.26
C GLY A 41 3.76 -24.73 -28.22
N LEU A 42 5.07 -24.75 -28.50
CA LEU A 42 6.08 -24.20 -27.60
C LEU A 42 6.00 -22.66 -27.54
N ILE A 43 5.77 -22.00 -28.67
CA ILE A 43 5.53 -20.54 -28.73
C ILE A 43 4.26 -20.17 -27.94
N LEU A 44 3.18 -20.95 -28.09
CA LEU A 44 1.94 -20.72 -27.36
C LEU A 44 2.14 -20.84 -25.84
N VAL A 45 2.89 -21.85 -25.39
CA VAL A 45 3.23 -22.03 -23.97
C VAL A 45 4.05 -20.84 -23.45
N VAL A 46 5.05 -20.39 -24.21
CA VAL A 46 5.86 -19.21 -23.84
C VAL A 46 4.99 -17.96 -23.73
N LEU A 47 4.07 -17.73 -24.68
CA LEU A 47 3.14 -16.60 -24.63
C LEU A 47 2.19 -16.67 -23.43
N ILE A 48 1.67 -17.85 -23.11
CA ILE A 48 0.81 -18.07 -21.93
C ILE A 48 1.60 -17.84 -20.63
N SER A 49 2.84 -18.33 -20.56
CA SER A 49 3.72 -18.13 -19.41
C SER A 49 4.10 -16.65 -19.22
N LEU A 50 4.44 -15.93 -20.30
CA LEU A 50 4.69 -14.49 -20.23
C LEU A 50 3.43 -13.72 -19.80
N GLY A 51 2.27 -14.04 -20.39
CA GLY A 51 1.01 -13.41 -20.02
C GLY A 51 0.64 -13.62 -18.55
N ARG A 52 0.85 -14.84 -18.03
CA ARG A 52 0.66 -15.16 -16.61
C ARG A 52 1.65 -14.41 -15.72
N TYR A 53 2.91 -14.31 -16.13
CA TYR A 53 3.94 -13.59 -15.36
C TYR A 53 3.59 -12.11 -15.23
N PHE A 54 3.24 -11.44 -16.35
CA PHE A 54 2.80 -10.05 -16.34
C PHE A 54 1.51 -9.83 -15.53
N LEU A 55 0.54 -10.75 -15.62
CA LEU A 55 -0.71 -10.68 -14.84
C LEU A 55 -0.49 -10.84 -13.34
N VAL A 56 0.45 -11.68 -12.91
CA VAL A 56 0.79 -11.87 -11.49
C VAL A 56 1.55 -10.67 -10.95
N GLU A 57 2.55 -10.19 -11.69
CA GLU A 57 3.42 -9.08 -11.26
C GLU A 57 2.66 -7.73 -11.23
N GLN A 58 1.79 -7.47 -12.21
CA GLN A 58 0.89 -6.30 -12.16
C GLN A 58 -0.27 -6.51 -11.17
N GLY A 59 -0.75 -7.74 -11.01
CA GLY A 59 -1.83 -8.07 -10.07
C GLY A 59 -1.45 -7.84 -8.62
N GLU A 60 -0.21 -8.18 -8.23
CA GLU A 60 0.31 -7.93 -6.88
C GLU A 60 0.49 -6.42 -6.60
N GLN A 61 1.06 -5.66 -7.54
CA GLN A 61 1.20 -4.19 -7.38
C GLN A 61 -0.13 -3.46 -7.23
N ILE A 62 -1.17 -3.89 -7.95
CA ILE A 62 -2.50 -3.28 -7.87
C ILE A 62 -3.22 -3.68 -6.55
N GLN A 63 -3.01 -4.90 -6.05
CA GLN A 63 -3.60 -5.33 -4.78
C GLN A 63 -2.97 -4.67 -3.55
N ASP A 64 -1.67 -4.36 -3.57
CA ASP A 64 -0.99 -3.73 -2.44
C ASP A 64 -1.12 -2.20 -2.39
N SER A 65 -1.37 -1.55 -3.53
CA SER A 65 -1.57 -0.09 -3.61
C SER A 65 -2.96 0.38 -3.17
N LEU A 66 -4.01 -0.41 -3.41
CA LEU A 66 -5.40 -0.05 -3.07
C LEU A 66 -5.62 0.19 -1.56
N PRO A 67 -5.10 -0.64 -0.65
CA PRO A 67 -5.24 -0.43 0.80
C PRO A 67 -4.43 0.76 1.31
N ILE A 68 -3.31 1.09 0.65
CA ILE A 68 -2.49 2.27 0.98
C ILE A 68 -3.25 3.54 0.60
N LEU A 69 -3.94 3.52 -0.55
CA LEU A 69 -4.80 4.62 -0.98
C LEU A 69 -5.96 4.86 0.01
N ASP A 70 -6.60 3.80 0.49
CA ASP A 70 -7.68 3.89 1.47
C ASP A 70 -7.17 4.46 2.81
N LEU A 71 -6.04 3.97 3.31
CA LEU A 71 -5.38 4.50 4.51
C LEU A 71 -5.01 5.99 4.36
N LYS A 72 -4.51 6.39 3.19
CA LYS A 72 -4.18 7.78 2.86
C LYS A 72 -5.43 8.67 2.92
N VAL A 73 -6.54 8.24 2.32
CA VAL A 73 -7.81 8.97 2.32
C VAL A 73 -8.36 9.07 3.75
N SER A 74 -8.34 7.97 4.49
CA SER A 74 -8.79 7.92 5.89
C SER A 74 -8.00 8.87 6.78
N LEU A 75 -6.66 8.86 6.68
CA LEU A 75 -5.78 9.76 7.42
C LEU A 75 -6.05 11.22 7.08
N ALA A 76 -6.12 11.56 5.79
CA ALA A 76 -6.39 12.93 5.35
C ALA A 76 -7.77 13.40 5.83
N GLY A 77 -8.79 12.53 5.79
CA GLY A 77 -10.13 12.82 6.30
C GLY A 77 -10.14 13.06 7.81
N LYS A 78 -9.40 12.24 8.57
CA LYS A 78 -9.27 12.39 10.03
C LYS A 78 -8.58 13.70 10.40
N MET A 79 -7.44 14.00 9.77
CA MET A 79 -6.72 15.25 9.95
C MET A 79 -7.57 16.47 9.60
N ALA A 80 -8.34 16.41 8.50
CA ALA A 80 -9.24 17.49 8.11
C ALA A 80 -10.36 17.72 9.15
N THR A 81 -10.88 16.65 9.73
CA THR A 81 -11.89 16.72 10.80
C THR A 81 -11.32 17.32 12.08
N ASN A 82 -10.15 16.85 12.52
CA ASN A 82 -9.44 17.38 13.69
C ASN A 82 -9.09 18.87 13.52
N ARG A 83 -8.59 19.26 12.34
CA ARG A 83 -8.36 20.65 11.97
C ARG A 83 -9.63 21.49 12.07
N ALA A 84 -10.76 21.02 11.53
CA ALA A 84 -12.02 21.74 11.61
C ALA A 84 -12.50 21.94 13.06
N ARG A 85 -12.33 20.93 13.92
CA ARG A 85 -12.62 21.03 15.36
C ARG A 85 -11.74 22.10 16.03
N LEU A 86 -10.44 22.11 15.74
CA LEU A 86 -9.51 23.12 16.24
C LEU A 86 -9.88 24.53 15.78
N GLN A 87 -10.24 24.69 14.50
CA GLN A 87 -10.64 25.98 13.94
C GLN A 87 -11.93 26.51 14.60
N LEU A 88 -12.86 25.62 14.95
CA LEU A 88 -14.06 25.98 15.71
C LEU A 88 -13.73 26.39 17.16
N MET A 89 -12.81 25.68 17.83
CA MET A 89 -12.33 26.07 19.17
C MET A 89 -11.64 27.43 19.15
N ARG A 90 -10.80 27.69 18.13
CA ARG A 90 -10.13 28.97 17.91
C ARG A 90 -11.14 30.11 17.81
N SER A 91 -12.17 29.97 16.97
CA SER A 91 -13.21 31.00 16.82
C SER A 91 -13.88 31.34 18.15
N LYS A 92 -14.24 30.31 18.94
CA LYS A 92 -14.87 30.50 20.26
C LYS A 92 -13.93 31.19 21.26
N LEU A 93 -12.64 30.86 21.23
CA LEU A 93 -11.63 31.47 22.08
C LEU A 93 -11.34 32.91 21.68
N GLU A 94 -11.36 33.25 20.39
CA GLU A 94 -11.20 34.63 19.91
C GLU A 94 -12.37 35.51 20.39
N ASP A 95 -13.60 35.00 20.30
CA ASP A 95 -14.79 35.68 20.83
C ASP A 95 -14.67 35.90 22.34
N ALA A 96 -14.24 34.89 23.10
CA ALA A 96 -14.07 35.00 24.55
C ALA A 96 -12.87 35.88 24.96
N LYS A 97 -11.78 35.89 24.19
CA LYS A 97 -10.59 36.71 24.44
C LYS A 97 -10.92 38.20 24.43
N TRP A 98 -11.79 38.64 23.52
CA TRP A 98 -12.30 40.01 23.48
C TRP A 98 -12.90 40.45 24.82
N HIS A 99 -13.48 39.50 25.56
CA HIS A 99 -14.12 39.74 26.85
C HIS A 99 -13.14 39.55 28.03
N ALA A 100 -12.13 38.68 27.91
CA ALA A 100 -11.28 38.24 29.02
C ALA A 100 -9.93 38.95 29.20
N HIS A 101 -9.33 39.48 28.12
CA HIS A 101 -7.97 40.09 28.11
C HIS A 101 -6.87 39.31 28.88
N ASN A 102 -6.90 37.96 28.84
CA ASN A 102 -6.01 37.11 29.64
C ASN A 102 -4.94 36.40 28.79
N LEU A 103 -3.68 36.38 29.27
CA LEU A 103 -2.52 35.76 28.62
C LEU A 103 -2.71 34.27 28.32
N ARG A 104 -3.46 33.53 29.16
CA ARG A 104 -3.73 32.10 28.97
C ARG A 104 -4.48 31.82 27.67
N TYR A 105 -5.38 32.71 27.25
CA TYR A 105 -6.07 32.59 25.96
C TYR A 105 -5.12 32.74 24.80
N LYS A 106 -4.16 33.66 24.91
CA LYS A 106 -3.17 33.88 23.86
C LYS A 106 -2.32 32.64 23.63
N ILE A 107 -1.78 32.05 24.71
CA ILE A 107 -0.97 30.83 24.62
C ILE A 107 -1.77 29.69 23.98
N LEU A 108 -3.04 29.51 24.37
CA LEU A 108 -3.90 28.48 23.82
C LEU A 108 -4.23 28.70 22.34
N LEU A 109 -4.50 29.94 21.94
CA LEU A 109 -4.70 30.31 20.54
C LEU A 109 -3.44 30.06 19.71
N ASP A 110 -2.27 30.44 20.21
CA ASP A 110 -0.98 30.21 19.54
C ASP A 110 -0.74 28.70 19.34
N GLN A 111 -1.04 27.86 20.33
CA GLN A 111 -0.96 26.39 20.22
C GLN A 111 -1.95 25.81 19.21
N ILE A 112 -3.17 26.33 19.15
CA ILE A 112 -4.18 25.90 18.17
C ILE A 112 -3.73 26.28 16.76
N ASP A 113 -3.20 27.49 16.57
CA ASP A 113 -2.71 27.97 15.28
C ASP A 113 -1.54 27.13 14.77
N GLU A 114 -0.55 26.84 15.61
CA GLU A 114 0.57 25.95 15.28
C GLU A 114 0.08 24.56 14.82
N LYS A 115 -0.93 24.01 15.51
CA LYS A 115 -1.47 22.70 15.17
C LYS A 115 -2.30 22.72 13.88
N ILE A 116 -3.02 23.80 13.60
CA ILE A 116 -3.75 23.98 12.33
C ILE A 116 -2.76 24.06 11.17
N GLU A 117 -1.67 24.82 11.32
CA GLU A 117 -0.61 24.92 10.30
C GLU A 117 0.05 23.56 10.03
N TYR A 118 0.34 22.80 11.09
CA TYR A 118 0.80 21.42 10.97
C TYR A 118 -0.17 20.55 10.15
N TYR A 119 -1.48 20.67 10.39
CA TYR A 119 -2.48 19.93 9.63
C TYR A 119 -2.54 20.35 8.17
N ASP A 120 -2.46 21.64 7.88
CA ASP A 120 -2.46 22.14 6.49
C ASP A 120 -1.28 21.56 5.70
N MET A 121 -0.07 21.62 6.25
CA MET A 121 1.12 21.02 5.64
C MET A 121 1.01 19.49 5.52
N SER A 122 0.49 18.82 6.55
CA SER A 122 0.44 17.35 6.58
C SER A 122 -0.62 16.80 5.62
N ILE A 123 -1.79 17.42 5.54
CA ILE A 123 -2.86 17.04 4.60
C ILE A 123 -2.36 17.22 3.16
N GLU A 124 -1.67 18.32 2.86
CA GLU A 124 -1.09 18.55 1.54
C GLU A 124 -0.03 17.49 1.20
N ARG A 125 0.87 17.20 2.14
CA ARG A 125 1.89 16.15 1.99
C ARG A 125 1.26 14.79 1.70
N ILE A 126 0.27 14.39 2.49
CA ILE A 126 -0.43 13.10 2.34
C ILE A 126 -1.11 13.04 0.97
N LYS A 127 -1.83 14.09 0.56
CA LYS A 127 -2.46 14.19 -0.77
C LYS A 127 -1.45 14.01 -1.90
N ASN A 128 -0.24 14.53 -1.75
CA ASN A 128 0.81 14.45 -2.76
C ASN A 128 1.59 13.12 -2.78
N VAL A 129 1.38 12.21 -1.82
CA VAL A 129 1.98 10.86 -1.88
C VAL A 129 1.46 10.11 -3.09
N ASN A 130 2.31 9.87 -4.08
CA ASN A 130 1.92 9.20 -5.31
C ASN A 130 1.97 7.68 -5.15
N VAL A 131 0.88 7.05 -4.73
CA VAL A 131 0.81 5.61 -4.41
C VAL A 131 0.95 4.72 -5.67
N LEU A 132 0.88 5.31 -6.87
CA LEU A 132 0.96 4.62 -8.17
C LEU A 132 2.37 4.61 -8.78
N ASP A 133 3.35 5.24 -8.15
CA ASP A 133 4.74 5.09 -8.57
C ASP A 133 5.25 3.68 -8.28
N SER A 134 6.29 3.27 -9.02
CA SER A 134 6.91 1.95 -8.89
C SER A 134 7.70 1.83 -7.58
N TYR A 135 6.98 1.73 -6.46
CA TYR A 135 7.57 1.35 -5.19
C TYR A 135 7.94 -0.13 -5.20
N SER A 136 9.05 -0.45 -4.57
CA SER A 136 9.33 -1.83 -4.17
C SER A 136 8.30 -2.29 -3.14
N THR A 137 8.09 -3.60 -3.06
CA THR A 137 7.19 -4.22 -2.06
C THR A 137 7.57 -3.84 -0.62
N GLU A 138 8.85 -3.61 -0.35
CA GLU A 138 9.32 -3.23 0.98
C GLU A 138 9.05 -1.75 1.30
N GLU A 139 9.21 -0.85 0.32
CA GLU A 139 8.83 0.56 0.48
C GLU A 139 7.33 0.72 0.69
N MET A 140 6.49 -0.07 0.00
CA MET A 140 5.04 -0.07 0.22
C MET A 140 4.67 -0.51 1.65
N LYS A 141 5.36 -1.51 2.21
CA LYS A 141 5.13 -1.93 3.61
C LYS A 141 5.52 -0.84 4.61
N ILE A 142 6.67 -0.20 4.41
CA ILE A 142 7.13 0.90 5.26
C ILE A 142 6.14 2.06 5.20
N LEU A 143 5.70 2.43 3.99
CA LEU A 143 4.71 3.48 3.79
C LEU A 143 3.39 3.15 4.48
N ARG A 144 2.90 1.92 4.34
CA ARG A 144 1.68 1.44 5.00
C ARG A 144 1.80 1.52 6.52
N ALA A 145 2.92 1.08 7.08
CA ALA A 145 3.15 1.13 8.52
C ALA A 145 3.19 2.58 9.04
N ALA A 146 3.88 3.47 8.33
CA ALA A 146 3.95 4.89 8.68
C ALA A 146 2.58 5.59 8.64
N LEU A 147 1.78 5.31 7.60
CA LEU A 147 0.41 5.85 7.49
C LEU A 147 -0.50 5.31 8.60
N ASN A 148 -0.39 4.03 8.94
CA ASN A 148 -1.21 3.42 9.97
C ASN A 148 -0.85 3.94 11.37
N GLU A 149 0.44 4.13 11.66
CA GLU A 149 0.90 4.73 12.91
C GLU A 149 0.44 6.19 13.01
N SER A 150 0.51 6.94 11.90
CA SER A 150 -0.01 8.32 11.83
C SER A 150 -1.51 8.35 12.10
N LEU A 151 -2.29 7.45 11.50
CA LEU A 151 -3.73 7.36 11.74
C LEU A 151 -4.06 7.02 13.19
N ARG A 152 -3.31 6.08 13.79
CA ARG A 152 -3.46 5.73 15.20
C ARG A 152 -3.16 6.92 16.12
N SER A 153 -2.12 7.68 15.81
CA SER A 153 -1.78 8.90 16.54
C SER A 153 -2.88 9.95 16.43
N GLU A 154 -3.49 10.13 15.25
CA GLU A 154 -4.61 11.06 15.05
C GLU A 154 -5.89 10.64 15.79
N ILE A 155 -6.13 9.34 15.92
CA ILE A 155 -7.22 8.82 16.77
C ILE A 155 -6.93 9.11 18.24
N GLY A 156 -5.69 8.85 18.71
CA GLY A 156 -5.31 9.15 20.10
C GLY A 156 -5.32 10.66 20.42
N TYR A 157 -5.10 11.51 19.42
CA TYR A 157 -5.18 12.95 19.59
C TYR A 157 -6.62 13.46 19.80
N GLU A 158 -7.65 12.67 19.49
CA GLU A 158 -9.04 13.05 19.77
C GLU A 158 -9.31 13.23 21.26
N ASP A 159 -8.75 12.36 22.11
CA ASP A 159 -8.86 12.49 23.57
C ASP A 159 -8.23 13.81 24.05
N VAL A 160 -7.15 14.23 23.39
CA VAL A 160 -6.49 15.52 23.67
C VAL A 160 -7.36 16.68 23.20
N LEU A 161 -8.00 16.57 22.03
CA LEU A 161 -8.96 17.56 21.54
C LEU A 161 -10.16 17.72 22.47
N ASP A 162 -10.68 16.62 23.02
CA ASP A 162 -11.78 16.66 23.97
C ASP A 162 -11.38 17.39 25.26
N ASN A 163 -10.16 17.15 25.77
CA ASN A 163 -9.60 17.90 26.89
C ASN A 163 -9.42 19.40 26.56
N TYR A 164 -8.96 19.73 25.35
CA TYR A 164 -8.88 21.13 24.90
C TYR A 164 -10.27 21.78 24.85
N GLN A 165 -11.30 21.07 24.37
CA GLN A 165 -12.67 21.59 24.36
C GLN A 165 -13.16 21.91 25.78
N LEU A 166 -12.88 21.04 26.75
CA LEU A 166 -13.20 21.30 28.16
C LEU A 166 -12.47 22.53 28.70
N LEU A 167 -11.18 22.68 28.40
CA LEU A 167 -10.40 23.84 28.81
C LEU A 167 -10.92 25.14 28.19
N VAL A 168 -11.31 25.11 26.91
CA VAL A 168 -11.97 26.25 26.23
C VAL A 168 -13.26 26.61 26.97
N LEU A 169 -14.10 25.63 27.27
CA LEU A 169 -15.36 25.85 27.97
C LEU A 169 -15.17 26.42 29.38
N GLU A 170 -14.21 25.88 30.15
CA GLU A 170 -13.88 26.39 31.49
C GLU A 170 -13.43 27.85 31.43
N LEU A 171 -12.56 28.17 30.48
CA LEU A 171 -12.10 29.53 30.25
C LEU A 171 -13.30 30.44 29.90
N MET A 172 -14.14 30.06 28.94
CA MET A 172 -15.35 30.84 28.59
C MET A 172 -16.26 31.10 29.81
N LEU A 173 -16.54 30.08 30.62
CA LEU A 173 -17.35 30.21 31.83
C LEU A 173 -16.71 31.12 32.90
N SER A 174 -15.38 31.12 32.99
CA SER A 174 -14.67 32.00 33.92
C SER A 174 -14.86 33.49 33.59
N VAL A 175 -15.00 33.82 32.30
CA VAL A 175 -15.25 35.18 31.81
C VAL A 175 -16.68 35.62 32.09
N ASP A 176 -17.66 34.74 31.82
CA ASP A 176 -19.07 35.02 32.13
C ASP A 176 -19.26 35.27 33.63
N ARG A 177 -18.57 34.50 34.49
CA ARG A 177 -18.62 34.70 35.95
C ARG A 177 -17.99 36.02 36.39
N GLN A 178 -16.87 36.43 35.79
CA GLN A 178 -16.26 37.73 36.04
C GLN A 178 -17.18 38.90 35.62
N HIS A 179 -17.95 38.74 34.54
CA HIS A 179 -18.93 39.73 34.12
C HIS A 179 -20.12 39.89 35.08
N ILE A 180 -20.50 38.83 35.81
CA ILE A 180 -21.60 38.85 36.80
C ILE A 180 -21.19 39.53 38.12
N GLU A 181 -19.90 39.45 38.51
CA GLU A 181 -19.40 39.97 39.79
C GLU A 181 -19.02 41.46 39.76
N THR A 182 -19.07 42.13 38.61
CA THR A 182 -18.99 43.60 38.52
C THR A 182 -20.39 44.20 38.41
N PRO A 183 -21.11 44.46 39.52
CA PRO A 183 -22.28 45.31 39.47
C PRO A 183 -21.81 46.70 39.02
N THR A 184 -22.46 47.23 37.99
CA THR A 184 -22.32 48.61 37.54
C THR A 184 -22.60 49.54 38.71
N LEU A 185 -21.53 49.94 39.41
CA LEU A 185 -21.56 51.04 40.36
C LEU A 185 -21.55 52.33 39.55
N TYR A 186 -22.71 52.71 39.02
CA TYR A 186 -22.91 54.11 38.65
C TYR A 186 -23.01 54.89 39.97
N PRO A 187 -22.14 55.88 40.24
CA PRO A 187 -22.52 56.92 41.17
C PRO A 187 -23.58 57.74 40.45
N ASP A 188 -24.83 57.66 40.91
CA ASP A 188 -25.83 58.66 40.56
C ASP A 188 -25.29 60.03 41.00
N SER A 189 -24.76 60.78 40.03
CA SER A 189 -24.39 62.16 40.21
C SER A 189 -25.55 63.03 39.72
N ASN A 190 -26.30 63.54 40.71
CA ASN A 190 -27.29 64.63 40.71
C ASN A 190 -28.60 64.45 39.93
#